data_AF-A0A6B3HPA0-F1
#
_entry.id   AF-A0A6B3HPA0-F1
#
_cell.length_a   1.000
_cell.length_b   1.000
_cell.length_c   1.000
_cell.angle_alpha   90.00
_cell.angle_beta   90.00
_cell.angle_gamma   90.00
#
_symmetry.space_group_name_H-M   'P 1'
#
loop_
_entity.id
_entity.type
_entity.pdbx_description
1 polymer ?
#
loop_
_entity_poly.entity_id
_entity_poly.type
_entity_poly.pdbx_seq_one_letter_code
_entity_poly.pdbx_strand_id
1 'polypeptide(L)'
;WQGRMETKQGFLGRIVDIGAELFAMSAACVRAEHLRSAGEHGREAYQLADAFCHQSRVRVEELFTRLWSNTDDLDRRVVDGVLSGTYTWLEEG
;
A
#
# COMPACT_ATOMS: atom_id res chain seq x y z
N TRP A 1 4.60 -24.06 11.62
CA TRP A 1 3.95 -22.77 11.96
C TRP A 1 4.56 -21.55 11.23
N GLN A 2 5.42 -21.72 10.21
CA GLN A 2 6.08 -20.59 9.54
C GLN A 2 5.36 -20.03 8.28
N GLY A 3 4.55 -20.81 7.54
CA GLY A 3 3.85 -20.31 6.32
C GLY A 3 2.53 -19.55 6.53
N ARG A 4 1.90 -19.63 7.71
CA ARG A 4 0.62 -18.91 7.99
C ARG A 4 0.79 -17.42 8.29
N MET A 5 2.04 -16.93 8.43
CA MET A 5 2.30 -15.52 8.72
C MET A 5 2.39 -14.66 7.46
N GLU A 6 2.90 -15.16 6.34
CA GLU A 6 3.05 -14.37 5.11
C GLU A 6 1.71 -13.89 4.54
N THR A 7 0.66 -14.73 4.50
CA THR A 7 -0.71 -14.30 4.11
C THR A 7 -1.20 -13.14 4.96
N LYS A 8 -0.93 -13.22 6.27
CA LYS A 8 -1.39 -12.21 7.22
C LYS A 8 -0.57 -10.94 7.07
N GLN A 9 0.72 -11.04 6.73
CA GLN A 9 1.59 -9.89 6.51
C GLN A 9 1.25 -9.15 5.21
N GLY A 10 0.99 -9.83 4.09
CA GLY A 10 0.59 -9.18 2.83
C GLY A 10 -0.74 -8.43 2.97
N PHE A 11 -1.74 -9.06 3.58
CA PHE A 11 -3.02 -8.42 3.87
C PHE A 11 -2.87 -7.24 4.85
N LEU A 12 -2.18 -7.42 5.99
CA LEU A 12 -1.97 -6.35 6.96
C LEU A 12 -1.14 -5.20 6.38
N GLY A 13 -0.14 -5.50 5.56
CA GLY A 13 0.68 -4.49 4.87
C GLY A 13 -0.18 -3.58 4.00
N ARG A 14 -1.06 -4.15 3.17
CA ARG A 14 -2.00 -3.37 2.36
C ARG A 14 -2.94 -2.50 3.21
N ILE A 15 -3.42 -3.00 4.35
CA ILE A 15 -4.25 -2.20 5.28
C ILE A 15 -3.46 -1.03 5.89
N VAL A 16 -2.20 -1.28 6.28
CA VAL A 16 -1.30 -0.23 6.80
C VAL A 16 -1.04 0.82 5.72
N ASP A 17 -0.79 0.41 4.48
CA ASP A 17 -0.56 1.32 3.36
C ASP A 17 -1.80 2.18 3.05
N ILE A 18 -3.01 1.61 3.10
CA ILE A 18 -4.27 2.36 2.99
C ILE A 18 -4.35 3.41 4.11
N GLY A 19 -4.06 3.01 5.35
CA GLY A 19 -4.04 3.93 6.49
C GLY A 19 -3.02 5.06 6.32
N ALA A 20 -1.85 4.76 5.78
CA ALA A 20 -0.80 5.74 5.50
C ALA A 20 -1.24 6.77 4.45
N GLU A 21 -1.89 6.34 3.36
CA GLU A 21 -2.43 7.26 2.34
C GLU A 21 -3.50 8.19 2.93
N LEU A 22 -4.44 7.64 3.72
CA LEU A 22 -5.49 8.45 4.37
C LEU A 22 -4.92 9.45 5.39
N PHE A 23 -3.89 9.03 6.14
CA PHE A 23 -3.17 9.92 7.05
C PHE A 23 -2.45 11.02 6.28
N ALA A 24 -1.76 10.69 5.20
CA ALA A 24 -1.03 11.66 4.38
C ALA A 24 -1.99 12.70 3.75
N MET A 25 -3.16 12.26 3.25
CA MET A 25 -4.20 13.17 2.75
C MET A 25 -4.66 14.15 3.83
N SER A 26 -4.92 13.63 5.03
CA SER A 26 -5.36 14.44 6.17
C SER A 26 -4.28 15.44 6.59
N ALA A 27 -3.01 15.01 6.67
CA ALA A 27 -1.87 15.85 7.00
C ALA A 27 -1.65 16.95 5.94
N ALA A 28 -1.79 16.63 4.65
CA ALA A 28 -1.70 17.60 3.56
C ALA A 28 -2.78 18.68 3.68
N CYS A 29 -4.03 18.30 3.92
CA CYS A 29 -5.14 19.23 4.12
C CYS A 29 -4.92 20.14 5.33
N VAL A 30 -4.53 19.57 6.48
CA VAL A 30 -4.24 20.34 7.71
C VAL A 30 -3.06 21.30 7.50
N ARG A 31 -2.01 20.86 6.80
CA ARG A 31 -0.86 21.72 6.48
C ARG A 31 -1.24 22.87 5.55
N ALA A 32 -2.05 22.61 4.53
CA ALA A 32 -2.52 23.66 3.62
C ALA A 32 -3.39 24.69 4.36
N GLU A 33 -4.24 24.25 5.28
CA GLU A 33 -5.03 25.14 6.12
C GLU A 33 -4.16 25.99 7.05
N HIS A 34 -3.13 25.40 7.66
CA HIS A 34 -2.16 26.14 8.47
C HIS A 34 -1.42 27.21 7.64
N LEU A 35 -0.96 26.89 6.44
CA LEU A 35 -0.28 27.85 5.57
C LEU A 35 -1.21 29.00 5.16
N ARG A 36 -2.46 28.68 4.84
CA ARG A 36 -3.50 29.69 4.56
C ARG A 36 -3.72 30.62 5.76
N SER A 37 -3.85 30.09 6.96
CA SER A 37 -4.11 30.90 8.16
C SER A 37 -2.89 31.74 8.58
N ALA A 38 -1.68 31.29 8.27
CA ALA A 38 -0.44 32.05 8.44
C ALA A 38 -0.22 33.15 7.38
N GLY A 39 -1.07 33.23 6.35
CA GLY A 39 -0.90 34.17 5.24
C GLY A 39 0.19 33.77 4.23
N GLU A 40 0.61 32.50 4.24
CA GLU A 40 1.68 31.96 3.40
C GLU A 40 1.11 31.14 2.25
N HIS A 41 1.06 31.69 1.04
CA HIS A 41 0.74 30.95 -0.20
C HIS A 41 -0.46 29.96 -0.09
N GLY A 42 -1.51 30.35 0.65
CA GLY A 42 -2.58 29.42 1.03
C GLY A 42 -3.36 28.83 -0.16
N ARG A 43 -3.46 29.59 -1.26
CA ARG A 43 -4.12 29.13 -2.48
C ARG A 43 -3.32 28.01 -3.15
N GLU A 44 -2.03 28.23 -3.32
CA GLU A 44 -1.09 27.26 -3.90
C GLU A 44 -0.97 26.03 -3.01
N ALA A 45 -0.95 26.20 -1.68
CA ALA A 45 -0.93 25.11 -0.72
C ALA A 45 -2.17 24.21 -0.86
N TYR A 46 -3.36 24.78 -1.03
CA TYR A 46 -4.57 23.99 -1.31
C TYR A 46 -4.54 23.30 -2.67
N GLN A 47 -4.03 23.96 -3.72
CA GLN A 47 -3.91 23.33 -5.04
C GLN A 47 -3.01 22.09 -4.98
N LEU A 48 -1.91 22.16 -4.23
CA LEU A 48 -1.02 21.03 -4.02
C LEU A 48 -1.68 19.92 -3.17
N ALA A 49 -2.36 20.29 -2.09
CA ALA A 49 -3.08 19.32 -1.26
C ALA A 49 -4.20 18.62 -2.03
N ASP A 50 -4.95 19.34 -2.85
CA ASP A 50 -6.02 18.79 -3.69
C ASP A 50 -5.47 17.80 -4.73
N ALA A 51 -4.41 18.19 -5.45
CA ALA A 51 -3.74 17.31 -6.41
C ALA A 51 -3.20 16.04 -5.73
N PHE A 52 -2.57 16.17 -4.56
CA PHE A 52 -2.10 15.04 -3.77
C PHE A 52 -3.27 14.11 -3.36
N CYS A 53 -4.36 14.66 -2.83
CA CYS A 53 -5.53 13.90 -2.40
C CYS A 53 -6.20 13.15 -3.57
N HIS A 54 -6.23 13.74 -4.76
CA HIS A 54 -6.69 13.06 -5.97
C HIS A 54 -5.82 11.84 -6.32
N GLN A 55 -4.50 11.98 -6.24
CA GLN A 55 -3.58 10.87 -6.50
C GLN A 55 -3.65 9.79 -5.41
N SER A 56 -3.71 10.18 -4.14
CA SER A 56 -3.87 9.25 -3.01
C SER A 56 -5.13 8.44 -3.11
N ARG A 57 -6.25 9.04 -3.57
CA ARG A 57 -7.50 8.29 -3.74
C ARG A 57 -7.37 7.13 -4.73
N VAL A 58 -6.68 7.36 -5.86
CA VAL A 58 -6.39 6.28 -6.82
C VAL A 58 -5.55 5.17 -6.18
N ARG A 59 -4.48 5.53 -5.45
CA ARG A 59 -3.64 4.54 -4.75
C ARG A 59 -4.42 3.74 -3.70
N VAL A 60 -5.31 4.40 -2.95
CA VAL A 60 -6.19 3.75 -1.97
C VAL A 60 -7.12 2.75 -2.65
N GLU A 61 -7.75 3.12 -3.77
CA GLU A 61 -8.63 2.24 -4.55
C GLU A 61 -7.87 1.01 -5.09
N GLU A 62 -6.64 1.20 -5.58
CA GLU A 62 -5.76 0.11 -6.02
C GLU A 62 -5.39 -0.82 -4.85
N LEU A 63 -5.04 -0.27 -3.68
CA LEU A 63 -4.73 -1.05 -2.50
C LEU A 63 -5.93 -1.86 -2.00
N PHE A 64 -7.13 -1.26 -1.99
CA PHE A 64 -8.37 -1.97 -1.67
C PHE A 64 -8.63 -3.12 -2.66
N THR A 65 -8.40 -2.89 -3.94
CA THR A 65 -8.53 -3.94 -4.97
C THR A 65 -7.55 -5.09 -4.69
N ARG A 66 -6.29 -4.78 -4.34
CA ARG A 66 -5.25 -5.77 -4.03
C ARG A 66 -5.52 -6.57 -2.74
N LEU A 67 -6.40 -6.11 -1.84
CA LEU A 67 -6.83 -6.94 -0.71
C LEU A 67 -7.53 -8.23 -1.16
N TRP A 68 -8.26 -8.18 -2.27
CA TRP A 68 -9.08 -9.27 -2.77
C TRP A 68 -8.51 -9.93 -4.03
N SER A 69 -7.86 -9.15 -4.89
CA SER A 69 -7.23 -9.62 -6.12
C SER A 69 -5.71 -9.64 -5.95
N ASN A 70 -5.20 -10.76 -5.45
CA ASN A 70 -3.78 -11.02 -5.25
C ASN A 70 -3.46 -12.50 -5.47
N THR A 71 -2.16 -12.82 -5.54
CA THR A 71 -1.64 -14.18 -5.73
C THR A 71 -1.21 -14.84 -4.44
N ASP A 72 -1.50 -14.26 -3.27
CA ASP A 72 -0.92 -14.66 -1.97
C ASP A 72 -1.05 -16.16 -1.67
N ASP A 73 -2.17 -16.79 -2.08
CA ASP A 73 -2.40 -18.23 -1.91
C ASP A 73 -1.67 -19.12 -2.93
N LEU A 74 -1.46 -18.63 -4.15
CA LEU A 74 -0.61 -19.31 -5.12
C LEU A 74 0.86 -19.20 -4.69
N ASP A 75 1.29 -18.00 -4.32
CA ASP A 75 2.67 -17.71 -3.93
C ASP A 75 3.10 -18.57 -2.74
N ARG A 76 2.23 -18.72 -1.73
CA ARG A 76 2.48 -19.63 -0.60
C ARG A 76 2.69 -21.07 -1.05
N ARG A 77 1.87 -21.58 -1.97
CA ARG A 77 2.01 -22.94 -2.48
C ARG A 77 3.32 -23.13 -3.25
N VAL A 78 3.72 -22.13 -4.03
CA VAL A 78 5.00 -22.16 -4.75
C VAL A 78 6.17 -22.15 -3.76
N VAL A 79 6.13 -21.30 -2.74
CA VAL A 79 7.15 -21.25 -1.68
C VAL A 79 7.26 -22.60 -0.96
N ASP A 80 6.13 -23.21 -0.58
CA ASP A 80 6.12 -24.56 0.01
C ASP A 80 6.77 -25.60 -0.93
N GLY A 81 6.53 -25.49 -2.25
CA GLY A 81 7.15 -26.34 -3.27
C GLY A 81 8.66 -26.14 -3.41
N VAL A 82 9.15 -24.90 -3.34
CA VAL A 82 10.58 -24.58 -3.34
C VAL A 82 11.25 -25.16 -2.09
N LEU A 83 10.69 -24.91 -0.91
CA LEU A 83 11.25 -25.37 0.36
C LEU A 83 11.24 -26.89 0.53
N SER A 84 10.29 -27.59 -0.10
CA SER A 84 10.24 -29.04 -0.13
C SER A 84 11.19 -29.68 -1.17
N GLY A 85 11.88 -28.86 -1.96
CA GLY A 85 12.75 -29.33 -3.03
C GLY A 85 12.02 -29.84 -4.27
N THR A 86 10.70 -29.58 -4.39
CA THR A 86 9.90 -30.02 -5.55
C THR A 86 10.42 -29.45 -6.88
N TYR A 87 11.11 -28.31 -6.81
CA TYR A 87 11.64 -27.60 -7.98
C TYR A 87 13.16 -27.70 -8.12
N THR A 88 13.86 -28.62 -7.42
CA THR A 88 15.33 -28.73 -7.53
C THR A 88 15.80 -29.12 -8.93
N TRP A 89 14.95 -29.76 -9.74
CA TRP A 89 15.24 -30.05 -11.14
C TRP A 89 15.54 -28.78 -11.97
N LEU A 90 15.08 -27.58 -11.54
CA LEU A 90 15.43 -26.32 -12.19
C LEU A 90 16.93 -25.99 -12.07
N GLU A 91 17.63 -26.57 -11.09
CA GLU A 91 19.06 -26.37 -10.89
C GLU A 91 19.90 -27.24 -11.84
N GLU A 92 19.29 -28.23 -12.51
CA GLU A 92 20.01 -29.24 -13.30
C GLU A 92 20.28 -28.82 -14.76
N GLY A 93 19.60 -27.79 -15.29
CA GLY A 93 19.87 -27.21 -16.62
C GLY A 93 19.48 -28.08 -17.81
#